data_AF-A0A934NL25-F1
#
_entry.id   AF-A0A934NL25-F1
#
_cell.length_a   1.000
_cell.length_b   1.000
_cell.length_c   1.000
_cell.angle_alpha   90.00
_cell.angle_beta   90.00
_cell.angle_gamma   90.00
#
_symmetry.space_group_name_H-M   'P 1'
#
loop_
_entity.id
_entity.type
_entity.pdbx_description
1 polymer ?
#
loop_
_entity_poly.entity_id
_entity_poly.type
_entity_poly.pdbx_seq_one_letter_code
_entity_poly.pdbx_strand_id
1 'polypeptide(L)' 'IGRHFHVKINANIGNSAVTSSIDEEVEKMTWAIRWGADTMMDLSTGKDIHTTREWIIRNCPVPVGTVPIY' A
#
# COMPACT_ATOMS: atom_id res chain seq x y z
N ILE A 1 5.72 12.23 -10.26
CA ILE A 1 7.11 11.85 -9.87
C ILE A 1 8.04 12.31 -10.99
N GLY A 2 9.09 13.08 -10.71
CA GLY A 2 10.02 13.56 -11.74
C GLY A 2 11.03 14.59 -11.22
N ARG A 3 12.14 14.76 -11.96
CA ARG A 3 13.33 15.54 -11.54
C ARG A 3 13.06 17.00 -11.16
N HIS A 4 12.05 17.64 -11.74
CA HIS A 4 11.74 19.07 -11.56
C HIS A 4 10.68 19.35 -10.49
N PHE A 5 10.22 18.33 -9.76
CA PHE A 5 9.18 18.44 -8.72
C PHE A 5 9.76 18.10 -7.35
N HIS A 6 8.99 18.32 -6.28
CA HIS A 6 9.37 17.85 -4.95
C HIS A 6 9.70 16.36 -4.97
N VAL A 7 10.74 15.97 -4.24
CA VAL A 7 11.07 14.57 -3.99
C VAL A 7 9.85 13.89 -3.37
N LYS A 8 9.61 12.65 -3.80
CA LYS A 8 8.47 11.84 -3.40
C LYS A 8 8.93 10.58 -2.71
N ILE A 9 8.19 10.15 -1.70
CA ILE A 9 8.46 8.92 -0.96
C ILE A 9 7.34 7.89 -1.17
N ASN A 10 7.74 6.62 -1.19
CA ASN A 10 6.84 5.47 -1.28
C ASN A 10 6.88 4.69 0.04
N ALA A 11 5.72 4.25 0.51
CA ALA A 11 5.62 3.31 1.63
C ALA A 11 5.19 1.92 1.13
N ASN A 12 5.88 0.89 1.59
CA ASN A 12 5.52 -0.49 1.30
C ASN A 12 4.67 -1.04 2.45
N ILE A 13 3.52 -1.61 2.11
CA ILE A 13 2.67 -2.39 2.99
C ILE A 13 2.39 -3.75 2.34
N GLY A 14 1.59 -4.58 2.98
CA GLY A 14 1.16 -5.86 2.45
C GLY A 14 1.18 -6.95 3.51
N ASN A 15 0.22 -7.87 3.38
CA ASN A 15 0.15 -9.04 4.24
C ASN A 15 1.21 -10.09 3.85
N SER A 16 1.46 -11.02 4.77
CA SER A 16 2.32 -12.17 4.50
C SER A 16 1.57 -13.47 4.77
N ALA A 17 2.14 -14.60 4.36
CA ALA A 17 1.58 -15.91 4.69
C ALA A 17 1.53 -16.20 6.21
N VAL A 18 2.27 -15.42 7.01
CA VAL A 18 2.46 -15.64 8.45
C VAL A 18 1.71 -14.59 9.28
N THR A 19 1.49 -13.39 8.74
CA THR A 19 0.98 -12.25 9.52
C THR A 19 0.13 -11.29 8.69
N SER A 20 -0.68 -10.53 9.42
CA SER A 20 -1.52 -9.40 8.99
C SER A 20 -2.90 -9.72 8.41
N SER A 21 -3.82 -8.79 8.64
CA SER A 21 -5.23 -8.82 8.23
C SER A 21 -5.55 -7.63 7.33
N ILE A 22 -6.71 -7.66 6.66
CA ILE A 22 -7.18 -6.53 5.84
C ILE A 22 -7.23 -5.23 6.64
N ASP A 23 -7.75 -5.28 7.87
CA ASP A 23 -7.89 -4.11 8.74
C ASP A 23 -6.52 -3.49 9.09
N GLU A 24 -5.53 -4.34 9.41
CA GLU A 24 -4.17 -3.88 9.67
C GLU A 24 -3.53 -3.22 8.44
N GLU A 25 -3.77 -3.77 7.24
CA GLU A 25 -3.23 -3.17 6.00
C GLU A 25 -3.88 -1.82 5.68
N VAL A 26 -5.19 -1.67 5.93
CA VAL A 26 -5.89 -0.38 5.80
C VAL A 26 -5.40 0.63 6.85
N GLU A 27 -5.12 0.18 8.07
CA GLU A 27 -4.54 1.04 9.11
C GLU A 27 -3.13 1.50 8.74
N LYS A 28 -2.25 0.59 8.29
CA LYS A 28 -0.90 0.91 7.80
C LYS A 28 -0.94 1.93 6.66
N MET A 29 -1.87 1.76 5.71
CA MET A 29 -2.09 2.72 4.63
C MET A 29 -2.45 4.10 5.17
N THR A 30 -3.45 4.18 6.03
CA THR A 30 -3.91 5.44 6.63
C THR A 30 -2.77 6.12 7.39
N TRP A 31 -1.98 5.34 8.13
CA TRP A 31 -0.85 5.83 8.90
C TRP A 31 0.28 6.35 8.01
N ALA A 32 0.67 5.59 6.99
CA ALA A 32 1.72 5.99 6.05
C ALA A 32 1.39 7.31 5.34
N ILE A 33 0.15 7.47 4.88
CA ILE A 33 -0.32 8.69 4.21
C ILE A 33 -0.35 9.86 5.20
N ARG A 34 -0.82 9.65 6.43
CA ARG A 34 -0.81 10.66 7.50
C ARG A 34 0.59 11.22 7.76
N TRP A 35 1.63 10.40 7.63
CA TRP A 35 3.03 10.79 7.82
C TRP A 35 3.76 11.20 6.53
N GLY A 36 3.03 11.36 5.42
CA GLY A 36 3.55 11.98 4.20
C GLY A 36 3.97 11.04 3.09
N ALA A 37 3.51 9.78 3.08
CA ALA A 37 3.70 8.91 1.92
C ALA A 37 2.99 9.50 0.68
N ASP A 38 3.75 9.77 -0.39
CA ASP A 38 3.20 10.30 -1.64
C ASP A 38 2.65 9.19 -2.55
N THR A 39 3.11 7.97 -2.36
CA THR A 39 2.69 6.75 -3.06
C THR A 39 2.80 5.55 -2.13
N MET A 40 2.11 4.47 -2.49
CA MET A 40 2.09 3.24 -1.73
C MET A 40 2.31 2.04 -2.66
N MET A 41 2.88 0.96 -2.14
CA MET A 41 2.85 -0.34 -2.80
C MET A 41 2.26 -1.41 -1.89
N ASP A 42 1.26 -2.12 -2.40
CA ASP A 42 0.76 -3.37 -1.81
C ASP A 42 1.65 -4.53 -2.31
N LEU A 43 2.49 -5.03 -1.42
CA LEU A 43 3.39 -6.16 -1.64
C LEU A 43 2.88 -7.43 -0.93
N SER A 44 1.57 -7.54 -0.76
CA SER A 44 0.94 -8.72 -0.15
C SER A 44 1.36 -10.02 -0.86
N THR A 45 1.72 -11.02 -0.06
CA THR A 45 2.13 -12.37 -0.51
C THR A 45 1.34 -13.48 0.20
N GLY A 46 0.44 -13.10 1.10
CA GLY A 46 -0.38 -14.01 1.89
C GLY A 46 -1.68 -14.41 1.21
N LYS A 47 -2.69 -14.72 2.02
CA LYS A 47 -4.04 -15.01 1.53
C LYS A 47 -4.78 -13.72 1.19
N ASP A 48 -5.85 -13.86 0.39
CA ASP A 48 -6.81 -12.79 0.12
C ASP A 48 -6.21 -11.50 -0.48
N ILE A 49 -5.09 -11.62 -1.21
CA ILE A 49 -4.39 -10.50 -1.86
C ILE A 49 -5.35 -9.59 -2.62
N HIS A 50 -6.24 -10.18 -3.41
CA HIS A 50 -7.21 -9.42 -4.21
C HIS A 50 -8.18 -8.62 -3.33
N THR A 51 -8.70 -9.25 -2.27
CA THR A 51 -9.64 -8.61 -1.33
C THR A 51 -8.95 -7.48 -0.57
N THR A 52 -7.79 -7.74 0.02
CA THR A 52 -6.96 -6.72 0.71
C THR A 52 -6.70 -5.52 -0.21
N ARG A 53 -6.33 -5.78 -1.45
CA ARG A 53 -6.04 -4.74 -2.43
C ARG A 53 -7.26 -3.91 -2.82
N GLU A 54 -8.43 -4.52 -2.96
CA GLU A 54 -9.66 -3.77 -3.25
C GLU A 54 -9.98 -2.80 -2.11
N TRP A 55 -9.82 -3.24 -0.86
CA TRP A 55 -9.96 -2.35 0.31
C TRP A 55 -8.97 -1.19 0.29
N ILE A 56 -7.70 -1.46 -0.02
CA ILE A 56 -6.67 -0.42 -0.13
C ILE A 56 -7.05 0.57 -1.25
N ILE A 57 -7.32 0.11 -2.47
CA ILE A 57 -7.57 0.99 -3.63
C ILE A 57 -8.81 1.87 -3.40
N ARG A 58 -9.85 1.35 -2.76
CA ARG A 58 -11.08 2.12 -2.48
C ARG A 58 -10.89 3.21 -1.42
N ASN A 59 -9.88 3.10 -0.57
CA ASN A 59 -9.65 4.00 0.56
C ASN A 59 -8.35 4.82 0.44
N CYS A 60 -7.50 4.53 -0.55
CA CYS A 60 -6.20 5.18 -0.73
C CYS A 60 -6.32 6.43 -1.61
N PRO A 61 -6.07 7.65 -1.09
CA PRO A 61 -6.04 8.87 -1.89
C PRO A 61 -4.76 9.07 -2.71
N VAL A 62 -3.77 8.18 -2.62
CA VAL A 62 -2.48 8.27 -3.32
C VAL A 62 -2.30 7.12 -4.32
N PRO A 63 -1.43 7.24 -5.34
CA PRO A 63 -1.17 6.15 -6.27
C PRO A 63 -0.72 4.86 -5.56
N VAL A 64 -1.33 3.74 -5.95
CA VAL A 64 -1.02 2.39 -5.43
C VAL A 64 -0.33 1.57 -6.52
N GLY A 65 0.87 1.09 -6.22
CA GLY A 65 1.61 0.12 -7.03
C GLY A 65 1.50 -1.29 -6.47
N THR A 66 1.83 -2.27 -7.31
CA THR A 66 1.85 -3.71 -6.97
C THR A 66 2.99 -4.38 -7.72
N VAL A 67 3.36 -5.59 -7.30
CA VAL A 67 4.25 -6.47 -8.07
C VAL A 67 3.41 -7.65 -8.60
N PRO A 68 2.98 -7.66 -9.87
CA PRO A 68 2.00 -8.65 -10.36
C PRO A 68 2.44 -10.12 -10.33
N ILE A 69 3.73 -10.39 -10.13
CA ILE A 69 4.26 -11.75 -9.99
C ILE A 69 4.13 -12.30 -8.56
N TYR A 70 3.77 -11.45 -7.58
CA TYR A 70 3.41 -11.84 -6.22
C TYR A 70 1.90 -12.13 -6.15
#